data_AF-A0A9C7UKP7-F1
#
_entry.id   AF-A0A9C7UKP7-F1
#
_cell.length_a   1.000
_cell.length_b   1.000
_cell.length_c   1.000
_cell.angle_alpha   90.00
_cell.angle_beta   90.00
_cell.angle_gamma   90.00
#
_symmetry.space_group_name_H-M   'P 1'
#
loop_
_entity.id
_entity.type
_entity.pdbx_description
1 polymer ?
#
loop_
_entity_poly.entity_id
_entity_poly.type
_entity_poly.pdbx_seq_one_letter_code
_entity_poly.pdbx_strand_id
1 'polypeptide(L)'
;MAGNGLYWPTSIDPERPHLIEVRRRGGTATNQAEHGELQHSSTGLLGGTWSLHGRSSNRLVGLGMAGQGFGRAPGFRRLPDSLDPLVEFVFDGILYEETIGDFGLNLGGAGGFEFDRIDRTEGTPSGTLLLASTVEVPSSFFRAMEHGVGRGHADPLVRADMVYLDRGPGSVFGVGSITWTGSLSHNDYKGTTLPK
;
A
#
# COMPACT_ATOMS: atom_id res chain seq x y z
N MET A 1 4.00 -7.15 -0.69
CA MET A 1 3.66 -6.78 0.69
C MET A 1 4.47 -5.53 1.03
N ALA A 2 3.89 -4.36 0.78
CA ALA A 2 4.54 -3.05 0.94
C ALA A 2 3.45 -1.96 0.89
N GLY A 3 3.78 -0.74 1.30
CA GLY A 3 3.00 0.46 1.00
C GLY A 3 3.69 1.30 -0.07
N ASN A 4 2.96 2.22 -0.70
CA ASN A 4 3.43 3.19 -1.70
C ASN A 4 4.12 2.53 -2.91
N GLY A 5 3.63 1.36 -3.30
CA GLY A 5 4.14 0.63 -4.45
C GLY A 5 3.71 1.29 -5.77
N LEU A 6 4.62 1.34 -6.74
CA LEU A 6 4.33 1.81 -8.11
C LEU A 6 3.75 3.24 -8.14
N TYR A 7 4.34 4.15 -7.37
CA TYR A 7 3.84 5.51 -7.21
C TYR A 7 4.39 6.50 -8.25
N TRP A 8 5.72 6.51 -8.43
CA TRP A 8 6.43 7.40 -9.36
C TRP A 8 6.79 6.68 -10.67
N PRO A 9 6.42 7.24 -11.85
CA PRO A 9 7.03 6.90 -13.12
C PRO A 9 8.54 7.07 -13.04
N THR A 10 9.25 6.03 -13.42
CA THR A 10 10.71 5.97 -13.38
C THR A 10 11.19 5.48 -14.74
N SER A 11 12.09 6.25 -15.35
CA SER A 11 12.73 5.88 -16.61
C SER A 11 14.14 5.36 -16.33
N ILE A 12 14.56 4.39 -17.12
CA ILE A 12 15.95 3.94 -17.19
C ILE A 12 16.54 4.53 -18.46
N ASP A 13 17.72 5.12 -18.39
CA ASP A 13 18.38 5.70 -19.56
C ASP A 13 18.76 4.58 -20.56
N PRO A 14 18.39 4.70 -21.85
CA PRO A 14 18.55 3.62 -22.83
C PRO A 14 20.02 3.34 -23.19
N GLU A 15 20.91 4.32 -23.04
CA GLU A 15 22.34 4.18 -23.32
C GLU A 15 23.16 3.92 -22.04
N ARG A 16 22.63 4.31 -20.89
CA ARG A 16 23.28 4.24 -19.57
C ARG A 16 22.36 3.54 -18.56
N PRO A 17 22.19 2.21 -18.63
CA PRO A 17 21.18 1.46 -17.86
C PRO A 17 21.37 1.50 -16.33
N HIS A 18 22.49 2.03 -15.84
CA HIS A 18 22.74 2.29 -14.42
C HIS A 18 22.17 3.63 -13.93
N LEU A 19 21.62 4.47 -14.82
CA LEU A 19 20.99 5.74 -14.49
C LEU A 19 19.47 5.63 -14.56
N ILE A 20 18.81 6.18 -13.53
CA ILE A 20 17.36 6.33 -13.48
C ILE A 20 16.97 7.81 -13.48
N GLU A 21 15.83 8.12 -14.06
CA GLU A 21 15.23 9.46 -14.07
C GLU A 21 13.83 9.41 -13.48
N VAL A 22 13.55 10.33 -12.54
CA VAL A 22 12.23 10.55 -11.92
C VAL A 22 11.98 12.04 -11.84
N ARG A 23 10.88 12.52 -12.42
CA ARG A 23 10.43 13.91 -12.31
C ARG A 23 9.10 13.97 -11.57
N ARG A 24 9.07 14.67 -10.44
CA ARG A 24 7.93 14.67 -9.51
C ARG A 24 7.05 15.90 -9.72
N ARG A 25 5.74 15.73 -9.64
CA ARG A 25 4.76 16.82 -9.54
C ARG A 25 3.47 16.26 -8.95
N GLY A 26 2.85 17.03 -8.05
CA GLY A 26 1.73 16.54 -7.23
C GLY A 26 2.17 15.43 -6.28
N GLY A 27 1.20 14.69 -5.75
CA GLY A 27 1.44 13.57 -4.84
C GLY A 27 2.13 13.97 -3.53
N THR A 28 2.51 12.95 -2.77
CA THR A 28 3.29 13.07 -1.53
C THR A 28 4.78 13.14 -1.87
N ALA A 29 5.24 14.31 -2.34
CA ALA A 29 6.60 14.53 -2.84
C ALA A 29 7.42 15.47 -1.95
N THR A 30 8.73 15.25 -1.89
CA THR A 30 9.69 16.13 -1.19
C THR A 30 10.18 17.30 -2.07
N ASN A 31 10.03 17.18 -3.39
CA ASN A 31 10.36 18.22 -4.37
C ASN A 31 9.39 18.16 -5.57
N GLN A 32 9.35 19.22 -6.37
CA GLN A 32 8.58 19.27 -7.61
C GLN A 32 9.44 19.78 -8.76
N ALA A 33 9.21 19.26 -9.96
CA ALA A 33 9.79 19.74 -11.20
C ALA A 33 9.20 21.12 -11.56
N GLU A 34 10.01 21.95 -12.20
CA GLU A 34 9.60 23.27 -12.67
C GLU A 34 8.56 23.19 -13.80
N HIS A 35 7.92 24.33 -14.04
CA HIS A 35 6.95 24.47 -15.12
C HIS A 35 7.60 24.18 -16.48
N GLY A 36 6.99 23.28 -17.25
CA GLY A 36 7.51 22.86 -18.57
C GLY A 36 8.60 21.78 -18.50
N GLU A 37 9.06 21.37 -17.31
CA GLU A 37 10.18 20.43 -17.16
C GLU A 37 9.74 19.04 -16.66
N LEU A 38 8.46 18.69 -16.76
CA LEU A 38 7.95 17.42 -16.22
C LEU A 38 8.30 16.20 -17.09
N GLN A 39 8.65 16.41 -18.35
CA GLN A 39 8.97 15.34 -19.29
C GLN A 39 10.39 14.79 -19.03
N HIS A 40 10.51 13.48 -18.90
CA HIS A 40 11.78 12.78 -18.74
C HIS A 40 12.62 12.95 -20.01
N SER A 41 13.85 13.44 -19.88
CA SER A 41 14.73 13.68 -21.03
C SER A 41 15.23 12.38 -21.67
N SER A 42 15.34 11.32 -20.87
CA SER A 42 15.84 10.00 -21.32
C SER A 42 14.89 9.25 -22.24
N THR A 43 13.58 9.42 -22.06
CA THR A 43 12.56 8.53 -22.66
C THR A 43 11.33 9.28 -23.18
N GLY A 44 11.20 10.57 -22.88
CA GLY A 44 10.02 11.37 -23.21
C GLY A 44 8.78 11.06 -22.34
N LEU A 45 8.89 10.15 -21.36
CA LEU A 45 7.79 9.85 -20.44
C LEU A 45 7.43 11.07 -19.60
N LEU A 46 6.15 11.31 -19.36
CA LEU A 46 5.72 12.40 -18.49
C LEU A 46 5.83 11.98 -17.00
N GLY A 47 6.47 12.80 -16.17
CA GLY A 47 6.57 12.60 -14.72
C GLY A 47 5.25 12.85 -13.98
N GLY A 48 5.31 13.07 -12.66
CA GLY A 48 4.12 13.11 -11.78
C GLY A 48 3.84 11.73 -11.17
N THR A 49 2.67 11.46 -10.61
CA THR A 49 2.34 10.10 -10.12
C THR A 49 1.75 9.23 -11.24
N TRP A 50 1.82 7.90 -11.12
CA TRP A 50 1.15 7.00 -12.08
C TRP A 50 -0.37 7.19 -12.13
N SER A 51 -1.01 7.63 -11.03
CA SER A 51 -2.44 7.98 -11.01
C SER A 51 -2.77 9.12 -11.99
N LEU A 52 -1.92 10.16 -12.09
CA LEU A 52 -2.11 11.26 -13.06
C LEU A 52 -2.09 10.80 -14.53
N HIS A 53 -1.55 9.61 -14.79
CA HIS A 53 -1.53 8.99 -16.12
C HIS A 53 -2.64 7.96 -16.34
N GLY A 54 -3.64 7.89 -15.44
CA GLY A 54 -4.70 6.87 -15.47
C GLY A 54 -4.17 5.44 -15.24
N ARG A 55 -3.02 5.32 -14.57
CA ARG A 55 -2.28 4.06 -14.34
C ARG A 55 -2.00 3.82 -12.86
N SER A 56 -2.92 4.25 -11.97
CA SER A 56 -2.81 4.00 -10.53
C SER A 56 -2.53 2.53 -10.22
N SER A 57 -1.73 2.27 -9.18
CA SER A 57 -1.46 0.92 -8.66
C SER A 57 -2.73 0.18 -8.25
N ASN A 58 -3.78 0.91 -7.84
CA ASN A 58 -5.11 0.37 -7.59
C ASN A 58 -5.61 -0.51 -8.77
N ARG A 59 -5.39 -0.06 -10.01
CA ARG A 59 -5.83 -0.78 -11.21
C ARG A 59 -5.07 -2.08 -11.45
N LEU A 60 -3.80 -2.15 -11.03
CA LEU A 60 -2.93 -3.30 -11.27
C LEU A 60 -3.02 -4.32 -10.13
N VAL A 61 -2.78 -3.86 -8.90
CA VAL A 61 -2.61 -4.71 -7.72
C VAL A 61 -3.70 -4.54 -6.66
N GLY A 62 -4.74 -3.74 -6.94
CA GLY A 62 -5.89 -3.54 -6.05
C GLY A 62 -5.69 -2.50 -4.95
N LEU A 63 -4.45 -2.07 -4.72
CA LEU A 63 -4.04 -1.15 -3.65
C LEU A 63 -3.27 0.04 -4.21
N GLY A 64 -3.43 1.20 -3.59
CA GLY A 64 -2.63 2.40 -3.89
C GLY A 64 -2.54 3.36 -2.71
N MET A 65 -1.57 4.28 -2.79
CA MET A 65 -1.12 5.15 -1.71
C MET A 65 -2.27 5.89 -1.02
N ALA A 66 -2.34 5.73 0.30
CA ALA A 66 -3.42 6.24 1.15
C ALA A 66 -2.91 7.25 2.18
N GLY A 67 -1.70 7.03 2.70
CA GLY A 67 -1.11 7.87 3.74
C GLY A 67 0.24 7.39 4.23
N GLN A 68 0.87 8.17 5.11
CA GLN A 68 2.19 7.90 5.69
C GLN A 68 2.33 8.43 7.11
N GLY A 69 3.23 7.86 7.90
CA GLY A 69 3.52 8.32 9.25
C GLY A 69 4.55 7.47 10.00
N PHE A 70 5.01 8.00 11.12
CA PHE A 70 6.10 7.41 11.92
C PHE A 70 5.68 7.07 13.37
N GLY A 71 4.37 6.97 13.63
CA GLY A 71 3.85 6.52 14.93
C GLY A 71 3.98 5.01 15.14
N ARG A 72 3.51 4.51 16.29
CA ARG A 72 3.37 3.06 16.52
C ARG A 72 2.50 2.46 15.41
N ALA A 73 3.02 1.48 14.69
CA ALA A 73 2.28 0.82 13.62
C ALA A 73 1.11 0.03 14.21
N PRO A 74 -0.14 0.26 13.79
CA PRO A 74 -1.26 -0.62 14.15
C PRO A 74 -1.13 -2.02 13.53
N GLY A 75 -1.85 -2.98 14.12
CA GLY A 75 -2.16 -4.26 13.48
C GLY A 75 -3.38 -4.16 12.55
N PHE A 76 -3.73 -5.29 11.94
CA PHE A 76 -4.89 -5.45 11.06
C PHE A 76 -6.00 -6.24 11.76
N ARG A 77 -7.26 -5.94 11.44
CA ARG A 77 -8.39 -6.81 11.77
C ARG A 77 -9.03 -7.34 10.50
N ARG A 78 -9.40 -8.61 10.55
CA ARG A 78 -10.15 -9.27 9.48
C ARG A 78 -11.51 -8.60 9.27
N LEU A 79 -11.94 -8.62 8.02
CA LEU A 79 -13.21 -8.10 7.55
C LEU A 79 -14.04 -9.24 6.93
N PRO A 80 -15.35 -9.04 6.67
CA PRO A 80 -16.23 -10.13 6.23
C PRO A 80 -15.76 -10.88 4.98
N ASP A 81 -15.11 -10.22 4.02
CA ASP A 81 -14.59 -10.88 2.81
C ASP A 81 -13.48 -11.92 3.12
N SER A 82 -12.87 -11.87 4.32
CA SER A 82 -11.92 -12.90 4.79
C SER A 82 -12.56 -14.25 5.13
N LEU A 83 -13.88 -14.35 5.08
CA LEU A 83 -14.64 -15.60 5.25
C LEU A 83 -14.97 -16.26 3.90
N ASP A 84 -14.61 -15.64 2.78
CA ASP A 84 -14.80 -16.23 1.46
C ASP A 84 -13.95 -17.51 1.33
N PRO A 85 -14.52 -18.67 0.93
CA PRO A 85 -13.78 -19.92 0.77
C PRO A 85 -12.57 -19.81 -0.17
N LEU A 86 -12.58 -18.86 -1.12
CA LEU A 86 -11.46 -18.60 -2.04
C LEU A 86 -10.17 -18.19 -1.31
N VAL A 87 -10.30 -17.58 -0.14
CA VAL A 87 -9.18 -16.97 0.62
C VAL A 87 -9.03 -17.56 2.01
N GLU A 88 -9.72 -18.67 2.32
CA GLU A 88 -9.61 -19.37 3.60
C GLU A 88 -8.15 -19.70 3.95
N PHE A 89 -7.37 -20.11 2.94
CA PHE A 89 -5.94 -20.44 3.09
C PHE A 89 -5.08 -19.26 3.60
N VAL A 90 -5.49 -18.01 3.38
CA VAL A 90 -4.76 -16.82 3.86
C VAL A 90 -4.79 -16.74 5.38
N PHE A 91 -5.83 -17.29 6.01
CA PHE A 91 -6.11 -17.17 7.43
C PHE A 91 -6.03 -18.50 8.18
N ASP A 92 -5.42 -19.53 7.59
CA ASP A 92 -5.22 -20.79 8.28
C ASP A 92 -4.40 -20.58 9.57
N GLY A 93 -4.93 -21.06 10.69
CA GLY A 93 -4.34 -20.86 12.02
C GLY A 93 -4.47 -19.45 12.63
N ILE A 94 -5.28 -18.56 12.04
CA ILE A 94 -5.56 -17.18 12.51
C ILE A 94 -7.06 -17.02 12.79
N LEU A 95 -7.43 -16.61 14.01
CA LEU A 95 -8.85 -16.44 14.38
C LEU A 95 -9.45 -15.17 13.75
N TYR A 96 -10.77 -15.13 13.56
CA TYR A 96 -11.44 -13.96 12.98
C TYR A 96 -11.26 -12.69 13.82
N GLU A 97 -11.34 -12.82 15.14
CA GLU A 97 -11.21 -11.69 16.09
C GLU A 97 -9.76 -11.36 16.48
N GLU A 98 -8.78 -12.12 15.97
CA GLU A 98 -7.37 -11.94 16.31
C GLU A 98 -6.78 -10.73 15.55
N THR A 99 -6.05 -9.89 16.27
CA THR A 99 -5.31 -8.79 15.64
C THR A 99 -4.08 -9.35 14.95
N ILE A 100 -3.98 -9.13 13.65
CA ILE A 100 -2.86 -9.57 12.82
C ILE A 100 -1.74 -8.55 12.92
N GLY A 101 -0.56 -8.98 13.40
CA GLY A 101 0.64 -8.17 13.35
C GLY A 101 0.65 -6.95 14.27
N ASP A 102 0.09 -7.03 15.49
CA ASP A 102 0.31 -6.01 16.55
C ASP A 102 1.69 -6.15 17.23
N PHE A 103 2.70 -6.48 16.42
CA PHE A 103 4.08 -6.69 16.78
C PHE A 103 4.94 -6.46 15.53
N GLY A 104 6.22 -6.15 15.71
CA GLY A 104 7.16 -6.05 14.60
C GLY A 104 8.40 -5.26 14.97
N LEU A 105 9.48 -5.47 14.21
CA LEU A 105 10.74 -4.74 14.37
C LEU A 105 10.59 -3.26 13.98
N ASN A 106 9.73 -2.97 13.00
CA ASN A 106 9.49 -1.62 12.52
C ASN A 106 8.25 -1.04 13.20
N LEU A 107 8.42 0.06 13.94
CA LEU A 107 7.34 0.79 14.62
C LEU A 107 6.45 -0.04 15.56
N GLY A 108 6.86 -1.27 15.92
CA GLY A 108 6.13 -2.15 16.83
C GLY A 108 4.92 -2.87 16.24
N GLY A 109 4.69 -2.83 14.92
CA GLY A 109 3.50 -3.40 14.29
C GLY A 109 3.58 -3.53 12.76
N ALA A 110 2.66 -4.27 12.17
CA ALA A 110 2.69 -4.66 10.76
C ALA A 110 2.04 -3.63 9.80
N GLY A 111 1.28 -2.66 10.31
CA GLY A 111 0.65 -1.59 9.54
C GLY A 111 1.33 -0.25 9.76
N GLY A 112 2.33 0.15 8.98
CA GLY A 112 3.08 1.38 9.27
C GLY A 112 4.03 1.86 8.18
N PHE A 113 4.70 2.98 8.48
CA PHE A 113 5.42 3.87 7.56
C PHE A 113 4.53 4.47 6.46
N GLU A 114 3.99 3.64 5.60
CA GLU A 114 3.13 4.04 4.50
C GLU A 114 1.98 3.05 4.34
N PHE A 115 0.83 3.55 3.93
CA PHE A 115 -0.40 2.82 3.79
C PHE A 115 -0.86 2.84 2.34
N ASP A 116 -1.24 1.67 1.82
CA ASP A 116 -2.04 1.55 0.60
C ASP A 116 -3.43 1.01 0.94
N ARG A 117 -4.44 1.52 0.23
CA ARG A 117 -5.85 1.12 0.43
C ARG A 117 -6.53 0.79 -0.90
N ILE A 118 -7.67 0.12 -0.80
CA ILE A 118 -8.59 0.02 -1.94
C ILE A 118 -9.17 1.41 -2.26
N ASP A 119 -9.26 1.70 -3.55
CA ASP A 119 -9.97 2.85 -4.09
C ASP A 119 -10.55 2.54 -5.47
N ARG A 120 -11.89 2.51 -5.54
CA ARG A 120 -12.62 2.21 -6.79
C ARG A 120 -12.64 3.41 -7.74
N THR A 121 -12.49 4.64 -7.26
CA THR A 121 -12.40 5.82 -8.14
C THR A 121 -11.04 5.87 -8.83
N GLU A 122 -10.00 5.32 -8.18
CA GLU A 122 -8.66 5.12 -8.78
C GLU A 122 -8.51 3.79 -9.54
N GLY A 123 -9.59 3.03 -9.68
CA GLY A 123 -9.65 1.86 -10.56
C GLY A 123 -9.36 0.51 -9.91
N THR A 124 -9.45 0.38 -8.58
CA THR A 124 -9.46 -0.94 -7.93
C THR A 124 -10.55 -1.82 -8.54
N PRO A 125 -10.22 -3.02 -9.08
CA PRO A 125 -11.21 -3.89 -9.69
C PRO A 125 -12.33 -4.27 -8.73
N SER A 126 -13.57 -4.35 -9.23
CA SER A 126 -14.77 -4.59 -8.41
C SER A 126 -14.78 -5.94 -7.69
N GLY A 127 -14.11 -6.95 -8.25
CA GLY A 127 -13.93 -8.27 -7.65
C GLY A 127 -12.80 -8.38 -6.62
N THR A 128 -12.16 -7.27 -6.26
CA THR A 128 -11.15 -7.26 -5.18
C THR A 128 -11.83 -7.51 -3.84
N LEU A 129 -11.44 -8.57 -3.14
CA LEU A 129 -11.86 -8.88 -1.78
C LEU A 129 -11.04 -8.04 -0.79
N LEU A 130 -11.70 -7.37 0.15
CA LEU A 130 -11.06 -6.61 1.23
C LEU A 130 -11.00 -7.46 2.49
N LEU A 131 -9.87 -8.13 2.68
CA LEU A 131 -9.73 -9.18 3.68
C LEU A 131 -9.52 -8.64 5.10
N ALA A 132 -8.73 -7.58 5.24
CA ALA A 132 -8.43 -6.96 6.53
C ALA A 132 -8.05 -5.50 6.34
N SER A 133 -8.17 -4.70 7.41
CA SER A 133 -7.69 -3.31 7.42
C SER A 133 -7.03 -2.98 8.75
N THR A 134 -6.10 -2.02 8.75
CA THR A 134 -5.55 -1.49 10.00
C THR A 134 -6.63 -0.82 10.85
N VAL A 135 -6.54 -1.01 12.17
CA VAL A 135 -7.44 -0.38 13.14
C VAL A 135 -6.71 0.63 14.00
N GLU A 136 -7.43 1.60 14.58
CA GLU A 136 -6.90 2.53 15.58
C GLU A 136 -5.62 3.28 15.14
N VAL A 137 -5.57 3.65 13.85
CA VAL A 137 -4.44 4.36 13.25
C VAL A 137 -4.08 5.63 14.03
N PRO A 138 -2.84 5.79 14.53
CA PRO A 138 -2.46 6.97 15.30
C PRO A 138 -2.56 8.27 14.50
N SER A 139 -2.82 9.38 15.20
CA SER A 139 -2.91 10.73 14.61
C SER A 139 -1.61 11.26 13.98
N SER A 140 -0.49 10.55 14.18
CA SER A 140 0.80 10.82 13.51
C SER A 140 0.90 10.24 12.10
N PHE A 141 -0.13 9.53 11.63
CA PHE A 141 -0.27 9.11 10.24
C PHE A 141 -1.18 10.08 9.48
N PHE A 142 -0.69 10.61 8.38
CA PHE A 142 -1.36 11.61 7.55
C PHE A 142 -1.83 10.98 6.26
N ARG A 143 -2.94 11.51 5.75
CA ARG A 143 -3.43 11.19 4.42
C ARG A 143 -2.41 11.60 3.36
N ALA A 144 -2.32 10.81 2.29
CA ALA A 144 -1.55 11.16 1.11
C ALA A 144 -2.06 12.50 0.54
N MET A 145 -1.14 13.39 0.17
CA MET A 145 -1.43 14.78 -0.19
C MET A 145 -2.44 14.91 -1.34
N GLU A 146 -2.37 14.02 -2.32
CA GLU A 146 -3.27 13.93 -3.46
C GLU A 146 -4.72 13.60 -3.09
N HIS A 147 -4.96 13.07 -1.90
CA HIS A 147 -6.29 12.76 -1.38
C HIS A 147 -6.80 13.83 -0.39
N GLY A 148 -6.08 14.95 -0.28
CA GLY A 148 -6.43 16.08 0.58
C GLY A 148 -5.88 15.95 2.00
N VAL A 149 -6.39 16.80 2.89
CA VAL A 149 -5.90 16.89 4.28
C VAL A 149 -6.71 15.99 5.18
N GLY A 150 -6.02 15.16 5.96
CA GLY A 150 -6.61 14.33 7.00
C GLY A 150 -5.55 13.46 7.68
N ARG A 151 -5.89 12.84 8.81
CA ARG A 151 -4.94 12.06 9.61
C ARG A 151 -5.62 11.16 10.64
N GLY A 152 -4.93 10.09 11.01
CA GLY A 152 -5.30 9.18 12.09
C GLY A 152 -6.65 8.47 11.90
N HIS A 153 -7.08 7.80 12.95
CA HIS A 153 -8.24 6.91 12.94
C HIS A 153 -9.56 7.57 12.58
N ALA A 154 -9.73 8.86 12.90
CA ALA A 154 -10.95 9.60 12.55
C ALA A 154 -11.10 9.82 11.04
N ASP A 155 -10.02 9.65 10.28
CA ASP A 155 -10.02 9.74 8.83
C ASP A 155 -10.08 8.34 8.19
N PRO A 156 -11.21 7.93 7.59
CA PRO A 156 -11.35 6.60 7.03
C PRO A 156 -10.43 6.35 5.83
N LEU A 157 -9.83 7.40 5.23
CA LEU A 157 -8.90 7.25 4.12
C LEU A 157 -7.47 6.93 4.58
N VAL A 158 -7.17 7.04 5.87
CA VAL A 158 -5.84 6.77 6.44
C VAL A 158 -5.82 5.40 7.07
N ARG A 159 -5.60 4.38 6.25
CA ARG A 159 -5.51 2.97 6.66
C ARG A 159 -4.74 2.17 5.62
N ALA A 160 -4.12 1.06 6.04
CA ALA A 160 -3.65 0.02 5.14
C ALA A 160 -4.72 -1.08 5.00
N ASP A 161 -4.91 -1.56 3.77
CA ASP A 161 -5.80 -2.67 3.46
C ASP A 161 -5.00 -3.92 3.06
N MET A 162 -5.57 -5.09 3.37
CA MET A 162 -5.15 -6.40 2.90
C MET A 162 -6.19 -6.90 1.90
N VAL A 163 -5.75 -7.29 0.71
CA VAL A 163 -6.65 -7.64 -0.39
C VAL A 163 -6.28 -8.93 -1.08
N TYR A 164 -7.28 -9.55 -1.70
CA TYR A 164 -7.12 -10.59 -2.68
C TYR A 164 -7.86 -10.22 -3.96
N LEU A 165 -7.19 -10.34 -5.09
CA LEU A 165 -7.72 -9.98 -6.39
C LEU A 165 -7.50 -11.15 -7.35
N ASP A 166 -8.58 -11.85 -7.68
CA ASP A 166 -8.57 -12.86 -8.73
C ASP A 166 -8.48 -12.20 -10.13
N ARG A 167 -7.62 -12.74 -10.99
CA ARG A 167 -7.41 -12.29 -12.37
C ARG A 167 -7.69 -13.38 -13.39
N GLY A 168 -8.20 -14.55 -13.00
CA GLY A 168 -8.45 -15.68 -13.89
C GLY A 168 -7.33 -16.71 -13.81
N PRO A 169 -6.26 -16.63 -14.63
CA PRO A 169 -5.17 -17.61 -14.59
C PRO A 169 -4.23 -17.43 -13.38
N GLY A 170 -4.49 -16.44 -12.52
CA GLY A 170 -3.71 -16.17 -11.32
C GLY A 170 -4.38 -15.08 -10.49
N SER A 171 -3.76 -14.78 -9.35
CA SER A 171 -4.32 -13.84 -8.36
C SER A 171 -3.23 -12.94 -7.79
N VAL A 172 -3.66 -11.82 -7.22
CA VAL A 172 -2.80 -10.88 -6.49
C VAL A 172 -3.23 -10.86 -5.03
N PHE A 173 -2.30 -11.19 -4.14
CA PHE A 173 -2.42 -10.92 -2.72
C PHE A 173 -1.62 -9.67 -2.36
N GLY A 174 -2.27 -8.71 -1.71
CA GLY A 174 -1.68 -7.42 -1.35
C GLY A 174 -1.84 -7.13 0.13
N VAL A 175 -0.79 -6.58 0.73
CA VAL A 175 -0.85 -5.94 2.06
C VAL A 175 -0.25 -4.56 1.90
N GLY A 176 -1.07 -3.53 2.09
CA GLY A 176 -0.73 -2.13 1.85
C GLY A 176 0.10 -1.49 2.95
N SER A 177 1.13 -2.16 3.45
CA SER A 177 1.97 -1.64 4.54
C SER A 177 3.43 -2.00 4.33
N ILE A 178 4.33 -1.03 4.56
CA ILE A 178 5.78 -1.26 4.52
C ILE A 178 6.22 -2.12 5.71
N THR A 179 5.71 -1.87 6.91
CA THR A 179 6.22 -2.55 8.12
C THR A 179 5.81 -4.01 8.22
N TRP A 180 4.95 -4.51 7.32
CA TRP A 180 4.50 -5.90 7.29
C TRP A 180 5.66 -6.90 7.32
N THR A 181 6.67 -6.70 6.47
CA THR A 181 7.83 -7.60 6.40
C THR A 181 8.67 -7.57 7.68
N GLY A 182 8.67 -6.45 8.40
CA GLY A 182 9.32 -6.29 9.69
C GLY A 182 8.66 -7.09 10.82
N SER A 183 7.48 -7.65 10.59
CA SER A 183 6.73 -8.46 11.55
C SER A 183 6.86 -9.97 11.31
N LEU A 184 7.48 -10.40 10.21
CA LEU A 184 7.54 -11.83 9.84
C LEU A 184 8.40 -12.67 10.79
N SER A 185 9.51 -12.12 11.28
CA SER A 185 10.44 -12.84 12.17
C SER A 185 10.02 -12.83 13.63
N HIS A 186 8.83 -12.33 13.95
CA HIS A 186 8.37 -12.24 15.33
C HIS A 186 8.18 -13.64 15.94
N ASN A 187 8.58 -13.79 17.20
CA ASN A 187 8.39 -15.02 17.99
C ASN A 187 8.90 -16.27 17.24
N ASP A 188 10.12 -16.23 16.71
CA ASP A 188 10.72 -17.29 15.90
C ASP A 188 9.84 -17.73 14.71
N TYR A 189 9.29 -16.75 13.98
CA TYR A 189 8.39 -16.95 12.84
C TYR A 189 7.04 -17.60 13.17
N LYS A 190 6.59 -17.48 14.43
CA LYS A 190 5.29 -18.02 14.90
C LYS A 190 4.23 -16.93 15.10
N GLY A 191 4.44 -15.76 14.51
CA GLY A 191 3.47 -14.66 14.54
C GLY A 191 2.28 -14.90 13.61
N THR A 192 1.26 -14.06 13.74
CA THR A 192 0.02 -14.05 12.93
C THR A 192 0.15 -13.39 11.56
N THR A 193 1.34 -12.91 11.19
CA THR A 193 1.59 -12.29 9.88
C THR A 193 1.93 -13.31 8.79
N LEU A 194 1.98 -14.59 9.14
CA LEU A 194 2.09 -15.71 8.22
C LEU A 194 1.03 -16.77 8.57
N PRO A 195 0.49 -17.50 7.57
CA PRO A 195 -0.22 -18.74 7.83
C PRO A 195 0.70 -19.73 8.58
N LYS A 196 0.11 -20.56 9.44
CA LYS A 196 0.85 -21.57 10.22
C LYS A 196 1.12 -22.86 9.47
#